data_AF-A0A6J7EQD7-F1
#
_entry.id   AF-A0A6J7EQD7-F1
#
_cell.length_a   1.000
_cell.length_b   1.000
_cell.length_c   1.000
_cell.angle_alpha   90.00
_cell.angle_beta   90.00
_cell.angle_gamma   90.00
#
_symmetry.space_group_name_H-M   'P 1'
#
loop_
_entity.id
_entity.type
_entity.pdbx_description
1 polymer ?
#
loop_
_entity_poly.entity_id
_entity_poly.type
_entity_poly.pdbx_seq_one_letter_code
_entity_poly.pdbx_strand_id
1 'polypeptide(L)'
;MMTPSRQLLLFRVVNIVALVGLLGVLTGSLDLQILVGEQPCPLCLLQRAGMIGLAVGPIMNLLWGMRPAHYAVSILAAFAGGAASTRQILLHIATPGDPGYGPAVAGFHLYTWAFITFTVGAVGCAALLLLSSQFSLGDTGVLHRRSPIRIISLAVIAWTMVYLAIIAVSVLPECGLGMCPDNPADTGAIKTPVGLLGLAVIVLGSVAFGYLMDRRLPTTSDSASIS
;
A
#
# COMPACT_ATOMS: atom_id res chain seq x y z
N MET A 1 28.93 -17.53 0.33
CA MET A 1 28.30 -16.82 -0.80
C MET A 1 26.86 -17.29 -0.95
N MET A 2 25.89 -16.37 -1.02
CA MET A 2 24.51 -16.73 -1.39
C MET A 2 24.43 -16.99 -2.90
N THR A 3 23.64 -17.97 -3.31
CA THR A 3 23.38 -18.21 -4.74
C THR A 3 22.52 -17.10 -5.34
N PRO A 4 22.64 -16.79 -6.64
CA PRO A 4 21.84 -15.75 -7.31
C PRO A 4 20.33 -15.92 -7.08
N SER A 5 19.82 -17.16 -7.08
CA SER A 5 18.42 -17.47 -6.84
C SER A 5 17.96 -17.13 -5.41
N ARG A 6 18.82 -17.35 -4.40
CA ARG A 6 18.52 -17.00 -3.00
C ARG A 6 18.54 -15.49 -2.79
N GLN A 7 19.46 -14.77 -3.44
CA GLN A 7 19.50 -13.32 -3.41
C GLN A 7 18.22 -12.72 -4.02
N LEU A 8 17.79 -13.23 -5.17
CA LEU A 8 16.57 -12.76 -5.81
C LEU A 8 15.33 -13.00 -4.96
N LEU A 9 15.22 -14.19 -4.35
CA LEU A 9 14.14 -14.50 -3.42
C LEU A 9 14.13 -13.55 -2.22
N LEU A 10 15.29 -13.22 -1.66
CA LEU A 10 15.40 -12.26 -0.56
C LEU A 10 14.83 -10.88 -0.95
N PHE A 11 15.25 -10.32 -2.08
CA PHE A 11 14.76 -9.01 -2.52
C PHE A 11 13.25 -9.01 -2.81
N ARG A 12 12.71 -10.09 -3.38
CA ARG A 12 11.26 -10.23 -3.58
C ARG A 12 10.52 -10.29 -2.24
N VAL A 13 11.03 -11.04 -1.27
CA VAL A 13 10.46 -11.09 0.09
C VAL A 13 10.47 -9.71 0.73
N VAL A 14 11.55 -8.94 0.60
CA VAL A 14 11.60 -7.57 1.14
C VAL A 14 10.52 -6.67 0.54
N ASN A 15 10.30 -6.72 -0.78
CA ASN A 15 9.22 -5.97 -1.42
C ASN A 15 7.83 -6.42 -0.93
N ILE A 16 7.61 -7.73 -0.76
CA ILE A 16 6.36 -8.27 -0.22
C ILE A 16 6.14 -7.81 1.22
N VAL A 17 7.16 -7.89 2.08
CA VAL A 17 7.08 -7.45 3.48
C VAL A 17 6.78 -5.96 3.55
N ALA A 18 7.42 -5.14 2.70
CA ALA A 18 7.12 -3.71 2.61
C ALA A 18 5.65 -3.45 2.23
N LEU A 19 5.12 -4.17 1.24
CA LEU A 19 3.72 -4.07 0.82
C LEU A 19 2.76 -4.51 1.94
N VAL A 20 3.03 -5.63 2.60
CA VAL A 20 2.21 -6.11 3.73
C VAL A 20 2.24 -5.10 4.88
N GLY A 21 3.39 -4.48 5.16
CA GLY A 21 3.50 -3.41 6.15
C GLY A 21 2.63 -2.20 5.79
N LEU A 22 2.67 -1.74 4.54
CA LEU A 22 1.82 -0.64 4.07
C LEU A 22 0.33 -0.99 4.14
N LEU A 23 -0.05 -2.21 3.74
CA LEU A 23 -1.42 -2.70 3.86
C LEU A 23 -1.87 -2.78 5.32
N GLY A 24 -0.98 -3.14 6.24
CA GLY A 24 -1.25 -3.10 7.68
C GLY A 24 -1.55 -1.69 8.19
N VAL A 25 -0.78 -0.69 7.76
CA VAL A 25 -1.05 0.73 8.12
C VAL A 25 -2.38 1.20 7.53
N LEU A 26 -2.64 0.91 6.25
CA LEU A 26 -3.90 1.26 5.59
C LEU A 26 -5.10 0.57 6.25
N THR A 27 -4.93 -0.68 6.68
CA THR A 27 -5.92 -1.44 7.43
C THR A 27 -6.25 -0.75 8.74
N GLY A 28 -5.25 -0.45 9.57
CA GLY A 28 -5.48 0.22 10.85
C GLY A 28 -6.19 1.56 10.68
N SER A 29 -5.88 2.29 9.60
CA SER A 29 -6.57 3.54 9.26
C SER A 29 -8.05 3.32 8.90
N LEU A 30 -8.39 2.28 8.13
CA LEU A 30 -9.78 1.96 7.77
C LEU A 30 -10.57 1.43 8.96
N ASP A 31 -9.95 0.59 9.80
CA ASP A 31 -10.60 0.06 11.00
C ASP A 31 -11.02 1.19 11.95
N LEU A 32 -10.14 2.19 12.15
CA LEU A 32 -10.49 3.38 12.94
C LEU A 32 -11.61 4.19 12.31
N GLN A 33 -11.60 4.35 10.98
CA GLN A 33 -12.67 5.05 10.27
C GLN A 33 -14.04 4.39 10.47
N ILE A 34 -14.10 3.07 10.38
CA ILE A 34 -15.35 2.31 10.39
C ILE A 34 -15.86 2.07 11.84
N LEU A 35 -14.95 1.78 12.77
CA LEU A 35 -15.31 1.48 14.16
C LEU A 35 -15.57 2.74 15.00
N VAL A 36 -14.76 3.78 14.80
CA VAL A 36 -14.87 5.04 15.56
C VAL A 36 -15.82 6.01 14.85
N GLY A 37 -16.13 5.80 13.57
CA GLY A 37 -16.99 6.68 12.79
C GLY A 37 -16.33 8.01 12.46
N GLU A 38 -14.99 8.03 12.41
CA GLU A 38 -14.23 9.21 11.99
C GLU A 38 -14.57 9.55 10.54
N GLN A 39 -14.97 10.80 10.31
CA GLN A 39 -15.28 11.28 8.98
C GLN A 39 -14.02 11.25 8.08
N PRO A 40 -14.13 10.98 6.77
CA PRO A 40 -12.99 11.06 5.87
C PRO A 40 -12.56 12.53 5.68
N CYS A 41 -11.44 12.92 6.28
CA CYS A 41 -10.85 14.22 6.01
C CYS A 41 -10.19 14.25 4.60
N PRO A 42 -10.31 15.34 3.81
CA PRO A 42 -9.73 15.41 2.45
C PRO A 42 -8.22 15.15 2.41
N LEU A 43 -7.52 15.64 3.43
CA LEU A 43 -6.07 15.48 3.57
C LEU A 43 -5.68 14.03 3.90
N CYS A 44 -6.54 13.31 4.62
CA CYS A 44 -6.40 11.91 4.97
C CYS A 44 -6.54 11.02 3.72
N LEU A 45 -7.48 11.35 2.82
CA LEU A 45 -7.63 10.68 1.53
C LEU A 45 -6.37 10.84 0.67
N LEU A 46 -5.78 12.04 0.65
CA LEU A 46 -4.53 12.29 -0.05
C LEU A 46 -3.36 11.48 0.54
N GLN A 47 -3.30 11.32 1.86
CA GLN A 47 -2.32 10.45 2.52
C GLN A 47 -2.53 8.98 2.13
N ARG A 48 -3.76 8.48 2.12
CA ARG A 48 -4.04 7.10 1.69
C ARG A 48 -3.67 6.86 0.22
N ALA A 49 -4.01 7.80 -0.66
CA ALA A 49 -3.60 7.76 -2.06
C ALA A 49 -2.06 7.78 -2.20
N GLY A 50 -1.38 8.58 -1.38
CA GLY A 50 0.09 8.60 -1.31
C GLY A 50 0.68 7.25 -0.90
N MET A 51 0.09 6.56 0.09
CA MET A 51 0.52 5.23 0.52
C MET A 51 0.30 4.17 -0.58
N ILE A 52 -0.78 4.27 -1.35
CA ILE A 52 -0.97 3.43 -2.54
C ILE A 52 0.08 3.74 -3.58
N GLY A 53 0.40 5.02 -3.82
CA GLY A 53 1.51 5.43 -4.70
C GLY A 53 2.87 4.87 -4.25
N LEU A 54 3.13 4.84 -2.95
CA LEU A 54 4.33 4.24 -2.35
C LEU A 54 4.38 2.72 -2.57
N ALA A 55 3.24 2.04 -2.66
CA ALA A 55 3.16 0.62 -2.97
C ALA A 55 3.42 0.28 -4.46
N VAL A 56 3.27 1.25 -5.38
CA VAL A 56 3.40 1.00 -6.83
C VAL A 56 4.77 0.44 -7.20
N GLY A 57 5.87 1.01 -6.69
CA GLY A 57 7.22 0.55 -7.08
C GLY A 57 7.52 -0.89 -6.68
N PRO A 58 7.28 -1.30 -5.41
CA PRO A 58 7.39 -2.70 -5.02
C PRO A 58 6.50 -3.64 -5.86
N ILE A 59 5.29 -3.22 -6.24
CA ILE A 59 4.42 -3.99 -7.14
C ILE A 59 5.05 -4.15 -8.53
N MET A 60 5.55 -3.06 -9.11
CA MET A 60 6.25 -3.08 -10.41
C MET A 60 7.48 -4.00 -10.36
N ASN A 61 8.23 -3.97 -9.26
CA ASN A 61 9.37 -4.85 -9.05
C ASN A 61 8.98 -6.33 -9.03
N LEU A 62 7.87 -6.68 -8.36
CA LEU A 62 7.39 -8.06 -8.34
C LEU A 62 6.89 -8.51 -9.72
N LEU A 63 6.18 -7.65 -10.46
CA LEU A 63 5.57 -8.01 -11.75
C LEU A 63 6.58 -8.02 -12.91
N TRP A 64 7.44 -7.01 -13.00
CA TRP A 64 8.32 -6.75 -14.15
C TRP A 64 9.81 -6.90 -13.86
N GLY A 65 10.15 -7.29 -12.64
CA GLY A 65 11.52 -7.46 -12.17
C GLY A 65 12.10 -6.20 -11.53
N MET A 66 13.17 -6.40 -10.75
CA MET A 66 13.81 -5.36 -9.96
C MET A 66 14.45 -4.28 -10.83
N ARG A 67 13.97 -3.03 -10.71
CA ARG A 67 14.56 -1.87 -11.42
C ARG A 67 14.65 -0.64 -10.51
N PRO A 68 15.73 0.15 -10.62
CA PRO A 68 15.86 1.38 -9.82
C PRO A 68 14.72 2.38 -10.03
N ALA A 69 14.23 2.48 -11.27
CA ALA A 69 13.14 3.39 -11.63
C ALA A 69 11.85 3.13 -10.84
N HIS A 70 11.55 1.88 -10.49
CA HIS A 70 10.35 1.54 -9.73
C HIS A 70 10.41 2.12 -8.31
N TYR A 71 11.58 2.04 -7.65
CA TYR A 71 11.79 2.65 -6.34
C TYR A 71 11.76 4.17 -6.39
N ALA A 72 12.24 4.79 -7.48
CA ALA A 72 12.14 6.23 -7.65
C ALA A 72 10.68 6.73 -7.67
N VAL A 73 9.78 6.01 -8.34
CA VAL A 73 8.34 6.32 -8.33
C VAL A 73 7.76 6.27 -6.91
N SER A 74 8.15 5.25 -6.14
CA SER A 74 7.72 5.12 -4.73
C SER A 74 8.23 6.24 -3.85
N ILE A 75 9.49 6.66 -4.03
CA ILE A 75 10.07 7.80 -3.30
C ILE A 75 9.31 9.09 -3.63
N LEU A 76 9.01 9.35 -4.91
CA LEU A 76 8.22 10.53 -5.31
C LEU A 76 6.83 10.53 -4.67
N ALA A 77 6.15 9.37 -4.66
CA ALA A 77 4.87 9.22 -3.98
C ALA A 77 4.98 9.44 -2.47
N ALA A 78 6.07 8.97 -1.84
CA ALA A 78 6.32 9.20 -0.42
C ALA A 78 6.51 10.69 -0.09
N PHE A 79 7.21 11.45 -0.94
CA PHE A 79 7.32 12.89 -0.76
C PHE A 79 5.98 13.60 -0.92
N ALA A 80 5.17 13.22 -1.92
CA ALA A 80 3.85 13.80 -2.13
C ALA A 80 2.91 13.54 -0.93
N GLY A 81 2.82 12.29 -0.47
CA GLY A 81 2.02 11.93 0.71
C GLY A 81 2.58 12.49 2.03
N GLY A 82 3.91 12.55 2.14
CA GLY A 82 4.61 13.15 3.27
C GLY A 82 4.35 14.66 3.38
N ALA A 83 4.28 15.38 2.25
CA ALA A 83 3.90 16.79 2.23
C ALA A 83 2.46 17.01 2.71
N ALA A 84 1.52 16.14 2.29
CA ALA A 84 0.14 16.18 2.78
C ALA A 84 0.05 15.93 4.31
N SER A 85 0.83 14.97 4.81
CA SER A 85 0.93 14.67 6.25
C SER A 85 1.54 15.83 7.03
N THR A 86 2.62 16.42 6.50
CA THR A 86 3.29 17.59 7.09
C THR A 86 2.36 18.78 7.17
N ARG A 87 1.58 19.06 6.11
CA ARG A 87 0.56 20.10 6.13
C ARG A 87 -0.44 19.89 7.27
N GLN A 88 -0.91 18.65 7.48
CA GLN A 88 -1.85 18.35 8.56
C GLN A 88 -1.24 18.61 9.94
N ILE A 89 0.00 18.14 10.14
CA ILE A 89 0.74 18.38 11.39
C ILE A 89 0.85 19.89 11.66
N LEU A 90 1.25 20.67 10.66
CA LEU A 90 1.42 22.11 10.82
C LEU A 90 0.11 22.84 11.14
N LEU A 91 -1.02 22.41 10.56
CA LEU A 91 -2.33 23.01 10.85
C LEU A 91 -2.73 22.85 12.33
N HIS A 92 -2.48 21.67 12.90
CA HIS A 92 -2.81 21.40 14.30
C HIS A 92 -1.79 21.98 15.29
N ILE A 93 -0.51 22.11 14.88
CA ILE A 93 0.49 22.83 15.70
C ILE A 93 0.22 24.34 15.72
N ALA A 94 -0.24 24.92 14.60
CA ALA A 94 -0.46 26.35 14.47
C ALA A 94 -1.67 26.87 15.28
N THR A 95 -2.57 25.99 15.72
CA THR A 95 -3.80 26.36 16.44
C THR A 95 -3.67 26.03 17.92
N PRO A 96 -3.40 27.02 18.80
CA PRO A 96 -3.21 26.76 20.22
C PRO A 96 -4.49 26.20 20.86
N GLY A 97 -4.37 25.09 21.57
CA GLY A 97 -5.51 24.43 22.23
C GLY A 97 -6.32 23.50 21.33
N ASP A 98 -5.88 23.26 20.09
CA ASP A 98 -6.48 22.26 19.21
C ASP A 98 -6.25 20.84 19.76
N PRO A 99 -7.32 20.06 20.02
CA PRO A 99 -7.18 18.67 20.48
C PRO A 99 -6.60 17.74 19.40
N GLY A 100 -6.47 18.21 18.16
CA GLY A 100 -6.01 17.44 17.01
C GLY A 100 -7.14 16.63 16.37
N TYR A 101 -6.92 16.26 15.10
CA TYR A 101 -7.88 15.46 14.36
C TYR A 101 -7.72 13.95 14.62
N GLY A 102 -8.82 13.31 15.01
CA GLY A 102 -8.94 11.87 15.19
C GLY A 102 -8.23 11.29 16.42
N PRO A 103 -8.44 10.00 16.72
CA PRO A 103 -7.89 9.36 17.90
C PRO A 103 -6.35 9.27 17.84
N ALA A 104 -5.71 9.47 18.99
CA ALA A 104 -4.28 9.26 19.14
C ALA A 104 -3.98 7.77 19.40
N VAL A 105 -3.06 7.20 18.63
CA VAL A 105 -2.53 5.85 18.80
C VAL A 105 -1.11 5.96 19.34
N ALA A 106 -0.86 5.37 20.51
CA ALA A 106 0.43 5.46 21.21
C ALA A 106 0.94 6.91 21.38
N GLY A 107 0.02 7.85 21.64
CA GLY A 107 0.33 9.26 21.89
C GLY A 107 0.46 10.15 20.66
N PHE A 108 0.33 9.60 19.44
CA PHE A 108 0.38 10.37 18.20
C PHE A 108 -0.90 10.20 17.36
N HIS A 109 -1.35 11.28 16.73
CA HIS A 109 -2.46 11.22 15.77
C HIS A 109 -2.04 10.52 14.47
N LEU A 110 -3.04 10.04 13.73
CA LEU A 110 -2.82 9.22 12.52
C LEU A 110 -2.03 9.94 11.42
N TYR A 111 -2.16 11.27 11.32
CA TYR A 111 -1.39 12.05 10.34
C TYR A 111 0.12 12.09 10.66
N THR A 112 0.51 11.96 11.94
CA THR A 112 1.91 11.83 12.35
C THR A 112 2.42 10.43 12.01
N TRP A 113 1.61 9.40 12.23
CA TRP A 113 1.93 8.04 11.80
C TRP A 113 2.07 7.93 10.29
N ALA A 114 1.21 8.60 9.52
CA ALA A 114 1.33 8.68 8.08
C ALA A 114 2.67 9.29 7.64
N PHE A 115 3.08 10.40 8.26
CA PHE A 115 4.39 11.02 8.02
C PHE A 115 5.56 10.06 8.30
N ILE A 116 5.50 9.34 9.43
CA ILE A 116 6.50 8.31 9.77
C ILE A 116 6.53 7.21 8.70
N THR A 117 5.37 6.70 8.28
CA THR A 117 5.27 5.68 7.22
C THR A 117 5.91 6.15 5.91
N PHE A 118 5.66 7.39 5.49
CA PHE A 118 6.28 7.95 4.29
C PHE A 118 7.79 8.09 4.41
N THR A 119 8.28 8.53 5.57
CA THR A 119 9.72 8.69 5.82
C THR A 119 10.42 7.32 5.82
N VAL A 120 9.86 6.34 6.54
CA VAL A 120 10.38 4.96 6.57
C VAL A 120 10.35 4.34 5.18
N GLY A 121 9.27 4.54 4.42
CA GLY A 121 9.14 4.06 3.05
C GLY A 121 10.18 4.67 2.10
N ALA A 122 10.38 5.99 2.16
CA ALA A 122 11.38 6.69 1.35
C ALA A 122 12.80 6.24 1.68
N VAL A 123 13.15 6.18 2.97
CA VAL A 123 14.47 5.71 3.44
C VAL A 123 14.67 4.24 3.08
N GLY A 124 13.67 3.40 3.23
CA GLY A 124 13.71 1.99 2.84
C GLY A 124 13.97 1.81 1.34
N CYS A 125 13.26 2.56 0.49
CA CYS A 125 13.49 2.56 -0.96
C CYS A 125 14.91 3.06 -1.30
N ALA A 126 15.39 4.12 -0.65
CA ALA A 126 16.75 4.63 -0.83
C ALA A 126 17.81 3.60 -0.41
N ALA A 127 17.62 2.93 0.72
CA ALA A 127 18.51 1.87 1.18
C ALA A 127 18.53 0.68 0.20
N LEU A 128 17.39 0.30 -0.36
CA LEU A 128 17.33 -0.72 -1.41
C LEU A 128 18.04 -0.25 -2.68
N LEU A 129 17.93 1.01 -3.08
CA LEU A 129 18.66 1.53 -4.24
C LEU A 129 20.19 1.44 -4.08
N LEU A 130 20.72 1.55 -2.86
CA LEU A 130 22.15 1.36 -2.58
C LEU A 130 22.61 -0.09 -2.82
N LEU A 131 21.70 -1.07 -2.78
CA LEU A 131 22.01 -2.48 -3.02
C LEU A 131 21.97 -2.81 -4.52
N SER A 132 23.02 -2.43 -5.24
CA SER A 132 23.09 -2.58 -6.71
C SER A 132 23.00 -4.04 -7.20
N SER A 133 23.38 -5.02 -6.36
CA SER A 133 23.41 -6.43 -6.73
C SER A 133 22.08 -6.96 -7.23
N GLN A 134 20.95 -6.43 -6.75
CA GLN A 134 19.62 -6.89 -7.14
C GLN A 134 19.28 -6.59 -8.60
N PHE A 135 19.88 -5.54 -9.18
CA PHE A 135 19.60 -5.08 -10.55
C PHE A 135 20.42 -5.84 -11.60
N SER A 136 21.49 -6.53 -11.18
CA SER A 136 22.34 -7.33 -12.07
C SER A 136 21.89 -8.79 -12.21
N LEU A 137 20.87 -9.23 -11.46
CA LEU A 137 20.42 -10.62 -11.41
C LEU A 137 19.54 -11.06 -12.60
N GLY A 138 19.23 -10.15 -13.54
CA GLY A 138 18.40 -10.47 -14.71
C GLY A 138 16.97 -10.88 -14.34
N ASP A 139 16.38 -10.24 -13.34
CA ASP A 139 15.04 -10.55 -12.87
C ASP A 139 13.97 -10.18 -13.92
N THR A 140 13.08 -11.12 -14.22
CA THR A 140 11.93 -10.95 -15.13
C THR A 140 10.58 -10.94 -14.40
N GLY A 141 10.61 -10.83 -13.06
CA GLY A 141 9.44 -10.80 -12.21
C GLY A 141 8.89 -12.19 -11.88
N VAL A 142 7.73 -12.21 -11.20
CA VAL A 142 7.12 -13.44 -10.67
C VAL A 142 6.15 -14.10 -11.65
N LEU A 143 5.73 -13.42 -12.72
CA LEU A 143 4.65 -13.89 -13.60
C LEU A 143 5.01 -15.15 -14.41
N HIS A 144 6.30 -15.35 -14.71
CA HIS A 144 6.76 -16.35 -15.69
C HIS A 144 7.03 -17.74 -15.10
N ARG A 145 7.13 -17.86 -13.76
CA ARG A 145 7.46 -19.13 -13.08
C ARG A 145 6.52 -19.42 -11.92
N ARG A 146 5.84 -20.58 -11.97
CA ARG A 146 5.05 -21.09 -10.84
C ARG A 146 5.93 -21.28 -9.62
N SER A 147 5.50 -20.69 -8.51
CA SER A 147 6.22 -20.70 -7.25
C SER A 147 5.32 -20.15 -6.13
N PRO A 148 5.54 -20.54 -4.87
CA PRO A 148 4.77 -19.97 -3.76
C PRO A 148 4.92 -18.44 -3.68
N ILE A 149 6.07 -17.90 -4.08
CA ILE A 149 6.30 -16.45 -4.11
C ILE A 149 5.40 -15.73 -5.13
N ARG A 150 5.04 -16.38 -6.25
CA ARG A 150 4.08 -15.84 -7.24
C ARG A 150 2.69 -15.72 -6.63
N ILE A 151 2.21 -16.75 -5.95
CA ILE A 151 0.90 -16.73 -5.26
C ILE A 151 0.85 -15.59 -4.24
N ILE A 152 1.87 -15.50 -3.37
CA ILE A 152 1.93 -14.46 -2.33
C ILE A 152 1.98 -13.06 -2.96
N SER A 153 2.81 -12.87 -4.00
CA SER A 153 2.90 -11.59 -4.69
C SER A 153 1.58 -11.18 -5.31
N LEU A 154 0.91 -12.09 -6.03
CA LEU A 154 -0.39 -11.82 -6.64
C LEU A 154 -1.48 -11.56 -5.60
N ALA A 155 -1.45 -12.25 -4.46
CA ALA A 155 -2.37 -12.02 -3.36
C ALA A 155 -2.19 -10.61 -2.75
N VAL A 156 -0.96 -10.19 -2.49
CA VAL A 156 -0.66 -8.86 -1.93
C VAL A 156 -0.99 -7.74 -2.93
N ILE A 157 -0.76 -7.97 -4.21
CA ILE A 157 -1.16 -7.05 -5.29
C ILE A 157 -2.69 -6.95 -5.35
N ALA A 158 -3.40 -8.07 -5.33
CA ALA A 158 -4.86 -8.09 -5.32
C ALA A 158 -5.42 -7.36 -4.09
N TRP A 159 -4.83 -7.58 -2.92
CA TRP A 159 -5.19 -6.87 -1.70
C TRP A 159 -5.00 -5.36 -1.87
N THR A 160 -3.87 -4.91 -2.42
CA THR A 160 -3.63 -3.48 -2.72
C THR A 160 -4.67 -2.91 -3.67
N MET A 161 -5.07 -3.66 -4.71
CA MET A 161 -6.11 -3.24 -5.65
C MET A 161 -7.49 -3.15 -4.99
N VAL A 162 -7.82 -4.06 -4.08
CA VAL A 162 -9.06 -3.99 -3.29
C VAL A 162 -9.06 -2.73 -2.41
N TYR A 163 -7.93 -2.40 -1.78
CA TYR A 163 -7.80 -1.17 -0.99
C TYR A 163 -7.97 0.09 -1.83
N LEU A 164 -7.34 0.13 -3.01
CA LEU A 164 -7.53 1.21 -3.96
C LEU A 164 -9.01 1.36 -4.36
N ALA A 165 -9.70 0.24 -4.61
CA ALA A 165 -11.12 0.25 -4.93
C ALA A 165 -11.97 0.77 -3.76
N ILE A 166 -11.68 0.33 -2.53
CA ILE A 166 -12.37 0.83 -1.32
C ILE A 166 -12.18 2.35 -1.21
N ILE A 167 -10.94 2.84 -1.30
CA ILE A 167 -10.64 4.28 -1.22
C ILE A 167 -11.39 5.04 -2.33
N ALA A 168 -11.35 4.55 -3.57
CA ALA A 168 -12.01 5.20 -4.70
C ALA A 168 -13.54 5.26 -4.52
N VAL A 169 -14.16 4.19 -4.02
CA VAL A 169 -15.60 4.16 -3.75
C VAL A 169 -15.96 5.08 -2.58
N SER A 170 -15.12 5.16 -1.53
CA SER A 170 -15.33 6.04 -0.39
C SER A 170 -15.21 7.53 -0.72
N VAL A 171 -14.55 7.90 -1.82
CA VAL A 171 -14.44 9.30 -2.26
C VAL A 171 -15.75 9.82 -2.86
N LEU A 172 -16.53 8.96 -3.54
CA LEU A 172 -17.72 9.39 -4.27
C LEU A 172 -18.83 10.00 -3.38
N PRO A 173 -19.19 9.42 -2.21
CA PRO A 173 -20.20 10.02 -1.34
C PRO A 173 -19.77 11.37 -0.75
N GLU A 174 -18.47 11.54 -0.51
CA GLU A 174 -17.95 12.63 0.32
C GLU A 174 -17.50 13.83 -0.51
N CYS A 175 -16.93 13.56 -1.66
CA CYS A 175 -16.39 14.58 -2.57
C CYS A 175 -17.24 14.74 -3.83
N GLY A 176 -18.17 13.82 -4.09
CA GLY A 176 -18.89 13.76 -5.36
C GLY A 176 -17.92 13.63 -6.54
N LEU A 177 -18.20 14.39 -7.60
CA LEU A 177 -17.28 14.57 -8.74
C LEU A 177 -16.43 15.85 -8.62
N GLY A 178 -16.48 16.54 -7.48
CA GLY A 178 -15.85 17.84 -7.23
C GLY A 178 -14.74 17.80 -6.18
N MET A 179 -14.41 18.97 -5.63
CA MET A 179 -13.51 19.06 -4.48
C MET A 179 -14.24 18.64 -3.21
N CYS A 180 -13.57 17.86 -2.36
CA CYS A 180 -14.10 17.49 -1.05
C CYS A 180 -14.28 18.74 -0.18
N PRO A 181 -15.40 18.87 0.56
CA PRO A 181 -15.56 19.95 1.53
C PRO A 181 -14.52 19.83 2.65
N ASP A 182 -13.99 20.96 3.12
CA ASP A 182 -12.98 21.00 4.18
C ASP A 182 -13.53 20.47 5.53
N ASN A 183 -14.85 20.53 5.73
CA ASN A 183 -15.52 20.03 6.92
C ASN A 183 -16.81 19.29 6.50
N PRO A 184 -16.76 17.97 6.25
CA PRO A 184 -17.95 17.22 5.84
C PRO A 184 -19.00 17.20 6.95
N ALA A 185 -20.28 17.30 6.57
CA ALA A 185 -21.38 17.06 7.48
C ALA A 185 -21.38 15.59 7.90
N ASP A 186 -21.78 15.32 9.14
CA ASP A 186 -21.76 13.98 9.73
C ASP A 186 -22.75 13.05 9.00
N THR A 187 -22.31 12.45 7.89
CA THR A 187 -23.05 11.51 7.05
C THR A 187 -23.03 10.16 7.73
N GLY A 188 -23.73 10.08 8.88
CA GLY A 188 -23.91 8.92 9.75
C GLY A 188 -23.18 7.68 9.25
N ALA A 189 -21.89 7.57 9.59
CA ALA A 189 -21.03 6.51 9.12
C ALA A 189 -21.78 5.18 9.23
N ILE A 190 -21.85 4.42 8.13
CA ILE A 190 -22.43 3.08 8.18
C ILE A 190 -21.56 2.31 9.17
N LYS A 191 -22.06 2.13 10.40
CA LYS A 191 -21.49 1.26 11.44
C LYS A 191 -21.72 -0.20 11.03
N THR A 192 -21.40 -0.56 9.79
CA THR A 192 -21.26 -1.95 9.42
C THR A 192 -19.98 -2.43 10.10
N PRO A 193 -20.01 -3.58 10.78
CA PRO A 193 -18.79 -4.21 11.24
C PRO A 193 -18.07 -4.77 10.01
N VAL A 194 -17.43 -3.90 9.24
CA VAL A 194 -16.26 -4.26 8.45
C VAL A 194 -15.09 -4.41 9.44
N GLY A 195 -15.32 -5.15 10.53
CA GLY A 195 -14.31 -5.47 11.51
C GLY A 195 -13.41 -6.59 10.98
N LEU A 196 -12.87 -7.37 11.91
CA LEU A 196 -12.03 -8.55 11.64
C LEU A 196 -12.60 -9.49 10.55
N LEU A 197 -13.93 -9.57 10.41
CA LEU A 197 -14.59 -10.34 9.34
C LEU A 197 -14.43 -9.73 7.95
N GLY A 198 -14.58 -8.40 7.80
CA GLY A 198 -14.35 -7.71 6.54
C GLY A 198 -12.88 -7.82 6.10
N LEU A 199 -11.97 -7.63 7.06
CA LEU A 199 -10.55 -7.88 6.85
C LEU A 199 -10.28 -9.33 6.40
N ALA A 200 -10.81 -10.31 7.13
CA ALA A 200 -10.62 -11.71 6.82
C ALA A 200 -11.14 -12.06 5.42
N VAL A 201 -12.29 -11.51 5.01
CA VAL A 201 -12.84 -11.69 3.66
C VAL A 201 -11.91 -11.10 2.60
N ILE A 202 -11.39 -9.89 2.81
CA ILE A 202 -10.45 -9.25 1.87
C ILE A 202 -9.16 -10.08 1.76
N VAL A 203 -8.59 -10.49 2.88
CA VAL A 203 -7.35 -11.27 2.93
C VAL A 203 -7.54 -12.64 2.28
N LEU A 204 -8.56 -13.39 2.69
CA LEU A 204 -8.85 -14.72 2.14
C LEU A 204 -9.21 -14.65 0.66
N GLY A 205 -10.00 -13.65 0.25
CA GLY A 205 -10.34 -13.40 -1.15
C GLY A 205 -9.11 -13.08 -1.99
N SER A 206 -8.19 -12.26 -1.48
CA SER A 206 -6.94 -11.92 -2.17
C SER A 206 -6.01 -13.13 -2.29
N VAL A 207 -5.92 -13.97 -1.25
CA VAL A 207 -5.16 -15.22 -1.28
C VAL A 207 -5.76 -16.22 -2.28
N ALA A 208 -7.08 -16.39 -2.25
CA ALA A 208 -7.80 -17.23 -3.21
C ALA A 208 -7.58 -16.74 -4.65
N PHE A 209 -7.64 -15.43 -4.89
CA PHE A 209 -7.33 -14.83 -6.18
C PHE A 209 -5.90 -15.14 -6.64
N GLY A 210 -4.90 -14.95 -5.77
CA GLY A 210 -3.50 -15.28 -6.07
C GLY A 210 -3.32 -16.75 -6.44
N TYR A 211 -4.00 -17.65 -5.73
CA TYR A 211 -4.00 -19.08 -6.01
C TYR A 211 -4.65 -19.43 -7.35
N LEU A 212 -5.80 -18.83 -7.65
CA LEU A 212 -6.52 -19.05 -8.91
C LEU A 212 -5.73 -18.51 -10.11
N MET A 213 -5.11 -17.33 -9.97
CA MET A 213 -4.29 -16.75 -11.04
C MET A 213 -3.01 -17.54 -11.29
N ASP A 214 -2.37 -18.09 -10.26
CA ASP A 214 -1.19 -18.95 -10.45
C ASP A 214 -1.50 -20.19 -11.31
N ARG A 215 -2.70 -20.75 -11.15
CA ARG A 215 -3.19 -21.87 -11.96
C ARG A 215 -3.54 -21.45 -13.40
N ARG A 216 -4.09 -20.26 -13.61
CA ARG A 216 -4.58 -19.79 -14.93
C ARG A 216 -3.50 -19.15 -15.80
N LEU A 217 -2.52 -18.46 -15.22
CA LEU A 217 -1.52 -17.73 -15.98
C LEU A 217 -0.47 -18.68 -16.59
N PRO A 218 -0.20 -18.57 -17.90
CA PRO A 218 0.74 -19.45 -18.60
C PRO A 218 2.15 -19.30 -18.05
N THR A 219 2.90 -20.40 -18.10
CA THR A 219 4.30 -20.47 -17.68
C THR A 219 5.22 -20.59 -18.89
N THR A 220 6.51 -20.29 -18.70
CA THR A 220 7.51 -20.44 -19.77
C THR A 220 7.61 -21.86 -20.32
N SER A 221 7.27 -22.89 -19.53
CA SER A 221 7.19 -24.27 -20.01
C SER A 221 6.00 -24.52 -20.93
N ASP A 222 4.87 -23.85 -20.70
CA ASP A 222 3.68 -24.00 -21.54
C ASP A 222 3.94 -23.38 -22.92
N SER A 223 4.59 -22.22 -22.97
CA SER A 223 4.96 -21.55 -24.24
C SER A 223 6.00 -22.31 -25.06
N ALA A 224 6.85 -23.12 -24.43
CA ALA A 224 7.85 -23.94 -25.12
C ALA A 224 7.27 -25.24 -25.70
N SER A 225 6.06 -25.64 -25.28
CA SER A 225 5.37 -26.84 -25.80
C SER A 225 4.47 -26.56 -27.01
N ILE A 226 4.27 -25.27 -27.34
CA ILE A 226 3.40 -24.81 -28.43
C ILE A 226 4.23 -24.33 -29.65
N SER A 227 5.54 -24.13 -29.47
CA SER A 227 6.52 -23.81 -30.53
C SER A 227 7.23 -25.06 -31.04
#